data_AF-A0A076PS90-F1
#
_entry.id   AF-A0A076PS90-F1
#
_cell.length_a   1.000
_cell.length_b   1.000
_cell.length_c   1.000
_cell.angle_alpha   90.00
_cell.angle_beta   90.00
_cell.angle_gamma   90.00
#
_symmetry.space_group_name_H-M   'P 1'
#
loop_
_entity.id
_entity.type
_entity.pdbx_description
1 polymer ?
#
loop_
_entity_poly.entity_id
_entity_poly.type
_entity_poly.pdbx_seq_one_letter_code
_entity_poly.pdbx_strand_id
1 'polypeptide(L)'
;MHLPDVFHRTALCLLSSSVLGCSAKAQAEYLWVQPEGAEVRAYAGELHRPLEKWPALLEPRAMQADGKALPVQAAINHLVVPQPVSDLRFTATGFDDGVLTYYQARYGRQGIQALNDLELVPTHPDGNTFRLMFKGRPVAASQVNVETGEGWRRSLAPSKDGTVSFTPSFPGLYVLEVSARVNDAAVTVGARKYHDVRYTATLSFTVPQPEGR
;
A
#
# COMPACT_ATOMS: atom_id res chain seq x y z
N MET A 1 -70.69 -34.91 29.23
CA MET A 1 -70.07 -33.68 28.68
C MET A 1 -68.56 -33.92 28.70
N HIS A 2 -68.02 -34.33 27.54
CA HIS A 2 -66.67 -34.88 27.38
C HIS A 2 -65.98 -34.02 26.31
N LEU A 3 -64.87 -33.37 26.64
CA LEU A 3 -64.04 -32.60 25.69
C LEU A 3 -62.99 -33.55 25.07
N PRO A 4 -62.70 -33.48 23.76
CA PRO A 4 -61.59 -34.23 23.19
C PRO A 4 -60.34 -33.37 22.98
N ASP A 5 -59.23 -34.08 23.08
CA ASP A 5 -57.82 -33.71 22.94
C ASP A 5 -57.41 -33.06 21.61
N VAL A 6 -56.36 -32.26 21.73
CA VAL A 6 -55.63 -31.55 20.66
C VAL A 6 -54.73 -32.53 19.90
N PHE A 7 -55.00 -32.73 18.60
CA PHE A 7 -54.11 -33.46 17.69
C PHE A 7 -53.01 -32.56 17.11
N HIS A 8 -51.78 -33.01 17.27
CA HIS A 8 -50.56 -32.46 16.68
C HIS A 8 -50.51 -32.71 15.16
N ARG A 9 -50.08 -31.72 14.37
CA ARG A 9 -49.60 -31.93 12.99
C ARG A 9 -48.19 -31.37 12.84
N THR A 10 -47.27 -32.29 12.61
CA THR A 10 -45.86 -32.13 12.25
C THR A 10 -45.73 -31.43 10.90
N ALA A 11 -44.84 -30.43 10.80
CA ALA A 11 -44.35 -29.91 9.53
C ALA A 11 -42.82 -29.78 9.61
N LEU A 12 -42.12 -30.72 8.98
CA LEU A 12 -40.67 -30.73 8.83
C LEU A 12 -40.32 -29.83 7.62
N CYS A 13 -39.84 -28.61 7.86
CA CYS A 13 -39.28 -27.75 6.82
C CYS A 13 -37.78 -28.02 6.68
N LEU A 14 -37.38 -28.66 5.58
CA LEU A 14 -36.00 -28.75 5.13
C LEU A 14 -35.58 -27.39 4.54
N LEU A 15 -34.79 -26.63 5.28
CA LEU A 15 -34.13 -25.41 4.80
C LEU A 15 -32.77 -25.76 4.21
N SER A 16 -32.71 -25.90 2.89
CA SER A 16 -31.47 -25.94 2.13
C SER A 16 -30.75 -24.60 2.25
N SER A 17 -29.67 -24.56 3.05
CA SER A 17 -28.82 -23.38 3.20
C SER A 17 -27.80 -23.34 2.06
N SER A 18 -28.13 -22.61 0.98
CA SER A 18 -27.14 -22.20 -0.01
C SER A 18 -26.34 -21.03 0.55
N VAL A 19 -25.13 -21.30 1.04
CA VAL A 19 -24.16 -20.26 1.38
C VAL A 19 -23.67 -19.64 0.08
N LEU A 20 -24.23 -18.49 -0.30
CA LEU A 20 -23.59 -17.62 -1.30
C LEU A 20 -22.29 -17.11 -0.67
N GLY A 21 -21.16 -17.67 -1.10
CA GLY A 21 -19.84 -17.14 -0.81
C GLY A 21 -19.72 -15.73 -1.39
N CYS A 22 -19.76 -14.72 -0.53
CA CYS A 22 -19.31 -13.38 -0.91
C CYS A 22 -17.82 -13.47 -1.22
N SER A 23 -17.46 -13.40 -2.50
CA SER A 23 -16.08 -13.14 -2.89
C SER A 23 -15.76 -11.72 -2.45
N ALA A 24 -15.12 -11.57 -1.29
CA ALA A 24 -14.52 -10.30 -0.92
C ALA A 24 -13.54 -9.93 -2.04
N LYS A 25 -13.78 -8.82 -2.73
CA LYS A 25 -12.79 -8.27 -3.66
C LYS A 25 -11.56 -7.94 -2.82
N ALA A 26 -10.47 -8.69 -2.99
CA ALA A 26 -9.22 -8.38 -2.33
C ALA A 26 -8.70 -7.06 -2.94
N GLN A 27 -8.59 -6.02 -2.11
CA GLN A 27 -8.17 -4.68 -2.51
C GLN A 27 -6.74 -4.44 -2.06
N ALA A 28 -6.05 -3.52 -2.73
CA ALA A 28 -4.73 -3.12 -2.27
C ALA A 28 -4.88 -2.11 -1.14
N GLU A 29 -4.44 -2.47 0.05
CA GLU A 29 -4.23 -1.53 1.15
C GLU A 29 -3.12 -0.54 0.79
N TYR A 30 -2.02 -1.02 0.23
CA TYR A 30 -0.96 -0.20 -0.36
C TYR A 30 -0.26 -0.93 -1.52
N LEU A 31 0.62 -0.21 -2.20
CA LEU A 31 1.63 -0.79 -3.09
C LEU A 31 3.00 -0.65 -2.45
N TRP A 32 3.89 -1.62 -2.63
CA TRP A 32 5.31 -1.49 -2.27
C TRP A 32 6.19 -2.04 -3.38
N VAL A 33 7.47 -1.66 -3.35
CA VAL A 33 8.45 -2.13 -4.33
C VAL A 33 9.63 -2.74 -3.59
N GLN A 34 10.06 -3.93 -4.00
CA GLN A 34 11.20 -4.61 -3.41
C GLN A 34 12.16 -5.15 -4.48
N PRO A 35 13.46 -5.30 -4.15
CA PRO A 35 14.41 -5.91 -5.07
C PRO A 35 14.17 -7.41 -5.20
N GLU A 36 14.45 -7.93 -6.38
CA GLU A 36 14.46 -9.35 -6.73
C GLU A 36 15.60 -9.63 -7.72
N GLY A 37 16.78 -9.96 -7.21
CA GLY A 37 17.95 -10.20 -8.05
C GLY A 37 18.31 -8.98 -8.90
N ALA A 38 18.18 -9.12 -10.22
CA ALA A 38 18.51 -8.08 -11.21
C ALA A 38 17.30 -7.21 -11.63
N GLU A 39 16.19 -7.32 -10.91
CA GLU A 39 14.96 -6.56 -11.13
C GLU A 39 14.40 -6.06 -9.80
N VAL A 40 13.36 -5.24 -9.88
CA VAL A 40 12.51 -4.94 -8.73
C VAL A 40 11.06 -5.30 -9.07
N ARG A 41 10.30 -5.66 -8.04
CA ARG A 41 8.89 -6.05 -8.18
C ARG A 41 8.01 -5.11 -7.38
N ALA A 42 6.94 -4.64 -8.01
CA ALA A 42 5.87 -3.91 -7.36
C ALA A 42 4.74 -4.88 -7.00
N TYR A 43 4.36 -4.89 -5.73
CA TYR A 43 3.28 -5.73 -5.19
C TYR A 43 2.14 -4.87 -4.67
N ALA A 44 0.97 -5.49 -4.55
CA ALA A 44 -0.24 -4.90 -3.98
C ALA A 44 -0.70 -5.69 -2.75
N GLY A 45 -1.23 -5.00 -1.74
CA GLY A 45 -1.67 -5.57 -0.47
C GLY A 45 -0.72 -5.22 0.68
N GLU A 46 -0.70 -6.03 1.73
CA GLU A 46 0.24 -5.89 2.84
C GLU A 46 1.51 -6.72 2.59
N LEU A 47 2.67 -6.33 3.12
CA LEU A 47 3.96 -7.00 2.91
C LEU A 47 3.91 -8.51 3.20
N HIS A 48 3.23 -8.89 4.29
CA HIS A 48 3.05 -10.29 4.70
C HIS A 48 1.77 -10.93 4.17
N ARG A 49 0.96 -10.18 3.44
CA ARG A 49 -0.27 -10.63 2.80
C ARG A 49 -0.39 -9.98 1.42
N PRO A 50 0.56 -10.25 0.50
CA PRO A 50 0.43 -9.81 -0.88
C PRO A 50 -0.86 -10.37 -1.46
N LEU A 51 -1.51 -9.58 -2.31
CA LEU A 51 -2.64 -10.06 -3.09
C LEU A 51 -2.20 -11.19 -4.02
N GLU A 52 -3.03 -12.22 -4.17
CA GLU A 52 -2.76 -13.35 -5.05
C GLU A 52 -2.77 -12.97 -6.55
N LYS A 53 -3.39 -11.82 -6.87
CA LYS A 53 -3.48 -11.27 -8.22
C LYS A 53 -3.29 -9.78 -8.19
N TRP A 54 -2.61 -9.24 -9.20
CA TRP A 54 -2.48 -7.80 -9.37
C TRP A 54 -3.88 -7.18 -9.56
N PRO A 55 -4.25 -6.16 -8.78
CA PRO A 55 -5.56 -5.55 -8.88
C PRO A 55 -5.71 -4.72 -10.15
N ALA A 56 -6.95 -4.48 -10.57
CA ALA A 56 -7.26 -3.67 -11.74
C ALA A 56 -7.02 -2.17 -11.46
N LEU A 57 -5.75 -1.76 -11.42
CA LEU A 57 -5.32 -0.38 -11.24
C LEU A 57 -5.02 0.29 -12.59
N LEU A 58 -5.36 1.57 -12.70
CA LEU A 58 -5.07 2.37 -13.88
C LEU A 58 -3.65 2.94 -13.83
N GLU A 59 -3.06 3.04 -15.02
CA GLU A 59 -1.78 3.71 -15.29
C GLU A 59 -0.62 3.34 -14.33
N PRO A 60 -0.32 2.04 -14.15
CA PRO A 60 0.89 1.66 -13.42
C PRO A 60 2.12 2.22 -14.12
N ARG A 61 2.91 3.03 -13.41
CA ARG A 61 4.10 3.69 -13.94
C ARG A 61 5.27 3.52 -12.99
N ALA A 62 6.44 3.30 -13.54
CA ALA A 62 7.71 3.24 -12.85
C ALA A 62 8.61 4.37 -13.37
N MET A 63 9.16 5.18 -12.47
CA MET A 63 9.95 6.35 -12.83
C MET A 63 11.16 6.53 -11.90
N GLN A 64 12.32 6.76 -12.50
CA GLN A 64 13.54 7.06 -11.79
C GLN A 64 13.54 8.49 -11.22
N ALA A 65 14.49 8.76 -10.32
CA ALA A 65 14.64 10.06 -9.68
C ALA A 65 14.95 11.21 -10.66
N ASP A 66 15.55 10.90 -11.81
CA ASP A 66 15.83 11.83 -12.90
C ASP A 66 14.62 12.06 -13.85
N GLY A 67 13.48 11.42 -13.56
CA GLY A 67 12.27 11.49 -14.39
C GLY A 67 12.22 10.49 -15.55
N LYS A 68 13.24 9.63 -15.71
CA LYS A 68 13.23 8.60 -16.74
C LYS A 68 12.20 7.51 -16.40
N ALA A 69 11.27 7.26 -17.32
CA ALA A 69 10.34 6.14 -17.21
C ALA A 69 11.04 4.80 -17.45
N LEU A 70 10.70 3.80 -16.63
CA LEU A 70 11.12 2.40 -16.82
C LEU A 70 9.95 1.57 -17.35
N PRO A 71 10.22 0.56 -18.18
CA PRO A 71 9.17 -0.34 -18.64
C PRO A 71 8.60 -1.13 -17.46
N VAL A 72 7.29 -1.35 -17.49
CA VAL A 72 6.55 -2.12 -16.48
C VAL A 72 5.97 -3.35 -17.18
N GLN A 73 6.27 -4.53 -16.67
CA GLN A 73 5.79 -5.80 -17.23
C GLN A 73 4.84 -6.48 -16.23
N ALA A 74 3.70 -6.96 -16.71
CA ALA A 74 2.73 -7.61 -15.85
C ALA A 74 3.08 -9.08 -15.58
N ALA A 75 3.00 -9.48 -14.31
CA ALA A 75 2.94 -10.86 -13.88
C ALA A 75 1.60 -11.12 -13.17
N ILE A 76 1.41 -12.32 -12.60
CA ILE A 76 0.12 -12.72 -12.00
C ILE A 76 -0.22 -11.83 -10.80
N ASN A 77 0.70 -11.69 -9.85
CA ASN A 77 0.47 -11.01 -8.56
C ASN A 77 1.33 -9.76 -8.33
N HIS A 78 2.14 -9.38 -9.31
CA HIS A 78 3.07 -8.26 -9.22
C HIS A 78 3.33 -7.66 -10.60
N LEU A 79 3.96 -6.51 -10.62
CA LEU A 79 4.59 -5.97 -11.83
C LEU A 79 6.11 -6.00 -11.69
N VAL A 80 6.78 -6.30 -12.80
CA VAL A 80 8.24 -6.36 -12.90
C VAL A 80 8.75 -5.07 -13.52
N VAL A 81 9.81 -4.52 -12.92
CA VAL A 81 10.52 -3.34 -13.39
C VAL A 81 12.02 -3.66 -13.42
N PRO A 82 12.77 -3.28 -14.49
CA PRO A 82 14.22 -3.46 -14.51
C PRO A 82 14.90 -2.79 -13.32
N GLN A 83 16.07 -3.30 -12.91
CA GLN A 83 16.84 -2.71 -11.81
C GLN A 83 17.05 -1.20 -12.04
N PRO A 84 16.58 -0.33 -11.13
CA PRO A 84 16.79 1.10 -11.26
C PRO A 84 18.22 1.47 -10.86
N VAL A 85 18.79 2.48 -11.50
CA VAL A 85 20.13 3.02 -11.15
C VAL A 85 20.06 4.17 -10.13
N SER A 86 18.86 4.50 -9.68
CA SER A 86 18.55 5.53 -8.68
C SER A 86 17.35 5.09 -7.87
N ASP A 87 16.92 5.90 -6.90
CA ASP A 87 15.61 5.72 -6.28
C ASP A 87 14.50 5.63 -7.35
N LEU A 88 13.56 4.71 -7.13
CA LEU A 88 12.44 4.43 -8.03
C LEU A 88 11.13 4.89 -7.39
N ARG A 89 10.25 5.51 -8.18
CA ARG A 89 8.87 5.78 -7.83
C ARG A 89 7.98 4.85 -8.64
N PHE A 90 6.99 4.28 -7.98
CA PHE A 90 5.97 3.47 -8.63
C PHE A 90 4.59 4.03 -8.26
N THR A 91 3.78 4.32 -9.27
CA THR A 91 2.47 4.92 -9.06
C THR A 91 1.38 4.16 -9.81
N ALA A 92 0.19 4.09 -9.22
CA ALA A 92 -1.01 3.62 -9.90
C ALA A 92 -2.27 4.25 -9.28
N THR A 93 -3.41 4.15 -9.95
CA THR A 93 -4.69 4.69 -9.46
C THR A 93 -5.74 3.59 -9.37
N GLY A 94 -6.36 3.46 -8.19
CA GLY A 94 -7.46 2.54 -7.95
C GLY A 94 -8.80 3.25 -7.78
N PHE A 95 -9.87 2.51 -8.08
CA PHE A 95 -11.23 2.97 -7.91
C PHE A 95 -12.02 1.85 -7.26
N ASP A 96 -12.55 2.10 -6.07
CA ASP A 96 -13.40 1.14 -5.39
C ASP A 96 -14.48 1.84 -4.59
N ASP A 97 -15.72 1.36 -4.71
CA ASP A 97 -16.89 1.81 -3.95
C ASP A 97 -17.02 3.34 -3.78
N GLY A 98 -16.77 4.09 -4.88
CA GLY A 98 -16.82 5.56 -4.89
C GLY A 98 -15.60 6.27 -4.29
N VAL A 99 -14.59 5.51 -3.87
CA VAL A 99 -13.28 5.97 -3.41
C VAL A 99 -12.28 5.97 -4.56
N LEU A 100 -11.58 7.09 -4.72
CA LEU A 100 -10.41 7.22 -5.59
C LEU A 100 -9.16 7.09 -4.73
N THR A 101 -8.29 6.12 -5.04
CA THR A 101 -7.03 5.93 -4.31
C THR A 101 -5.83 6.12 -5.23
N TYR A 102 -4.95 7.05 -4.85
CA TYR A 102 -3.64 7.22 -5.47
C TYR A 102 -2.60 6.40 -4.69
N TYR A 103 -2.03 5.40 -5.35
CA TYR A 103 -0.96 4.58 -4.79
C TYR A 103 0.40 5.14 -5.22
N GLN A 104 1.27 5.42 -4.27
CA GLN A 104 2.55 6.12 -4.50
C GLN A 104 3.69 5.48 -3.71
N ALA A 105 4.28 4.45 -4.29
CA ALA A 105 5.41 3.74 -3.71
C ALA A 105 6.74 4.37 -4.11
N ARG A 106 7.71 4.26 -3.23
CA ARG A 106 9.11 4.61 -3.46
C ARG A 106 10.00 3.45 -3.02
N TYR A 107 11.01 3.15 -3.82
CA TYR A 107 12.13 2.28 -3.45
C TYR A 107 13.44 3.05 -3.47
N GLY A 108 14.23 2.92 -2.40
CA GLY A 108 15.51 3.60 -2.22
C GLY A 108 15.42 4.91 -1.42
N ARG A 109 16.56 5.35 -0.91
CA ARG A 109 16.70 6.46 0.05
C ARG A 109 17.81 7.45 -0.30
N GLN A 110 18.24 7.51 -1.56
CA GLN A 110 19.31 8.41 -1.96
C GLN A 110 18.83 9.85 -2.16
N GLY A 111 17.66 10.04 -2.78
CA GLY A 111 17.12 11.37 -3.08
C GLY A 111 16.32 11.98 -1.93
N ILE A 112 16.60 13.21 -1.54
CA ILE A 112 15.85 13.90 -0.47
C ILE A 112 14.62 14.66 -0.98
N GLN A 113 14.44 14.75 -2.30
CA GLN A 113 13.32 15.46 -2.93
C GLN A 113 12.10 14.54 -3.09
N ALA A 114 10.92 15.09 -2.82
CA ALA A 114 9.65 14.45 -3.16
C ALA A 114 9.29 14.71 -4.63
N LEU A 115 8.88 13.65 -5.32
CA LEU A 115 8.45 13.63 -6.71
C LEU A 115 7.00 13.14 -6.86
N ASN A 116 6.54 12.27 -5.95
CA ASN A 116 5.13 11.91 -5.81
C ASN A 116 4.37 13.02 -5.06
N ASP A 117 3.04 13.01 -5.17
CA ASP A 117 2.19 13.93 -4.40
C ASP A 117 2.36 13.68 -2.89
N LEU A 118 2.12 12.45 -2.43
CA LEU A 118 2.37 11.99 -1.07
C LEU A 118 3.63 11.13 -1.09
N GLU A 119 4.66 11.54 -0.34
CA GLU A 119 5.94 10.82 -0.32
C GLU A 119 6.64 10.94 1.03
N LEU A 120 7.12 9.81 1.57
CA LEU A 120 8.13 9.81 2.62
C LEU A 120 9.51 9.96 1.97
N VAL A 121 10.22 11.04 2.33
CA VAL A 121 11.58 11.31 1.84
C VAL A 121 12.56 11.34 3.00
N PRO A 122 13.79 10.81 2.84
CA PRO A 122 14.81 10.91 3.87
C PRO A 122 15.28 12.37 3.98
N THR A 123 15.69 12.80 5.17
CA THR A 123 16.20 14.16 5.42
C THR A 123 17.64 14.37 4.93
N HIS A 124 18.37 13.28 4.72
CA HIS A 124 19.67 13.23 4.04
C HIS A 124 19.79 11.89 3.29
N PRO A 125 20.65 11.77 2.26
CA PRO A 125 20.86 10.50 1.56
C PRO A 125 21.16 9.35 2.53
N ASP A 126 20.50 8.22 2.32
CA ASP A 126 20.54 6.98 3.11
C ASP A 126 20.18 7.13 4.60
N GLY A 127 19.54 8.23 4.98
CA GLY A 127 19.10 8.48 6.35
C GLY A 127 17.91 7.63 6.79
N ASN A 128 17.80 7.43 8.10
CA ASN A 128 16.63 6.79 8.74
C ASN A 128 15.66 7.79 9.41
N THR A 129 15.83 9.07 9.10
CA THR A 129 14.90 10.14 9.47
C THR A 129 14.18 10.60 8.22
N PHE A 130 12.85 10.58 8.26
CA PHE A 130 12.00 10.83 7.12
C PHE A 130 11.05 12.00 7.39
N ARG A 131 10.76 12.74 6.33
CA ARG A 131 9.74 13.78 6.32
C ARG A 131 8.64 13.37 5.36
N LEU A 132 7.38 13.48 5.78
CA LEU A 132 6.25 13.31 4.88
C LEU A 132 6.03 14.60 4.09
N MET A 133 5.92 14.46 2.79
CA MET A 133 5.62 15.54 1.86
C MET A 133 4.24 15.29 1.26
N PHE A 134 3.42 16.33 1.17
CA PHE A 134 2.17 16.33 0.41
C PHE A 134 2.15 17.50 -0.57
N LYS A 135 2.07 17.20 -1.86
CA LYS A 135 2.10 18.16 -2.98
C LYS A 135 3.25 19.16 -2.85
N GLY A 136 4.45 18.63 -2.57
CA GLY A 136 5.68 19.42 -2.41
C GLY A 136 5.80 20.18 -1.08
N ARG A 137 4.84 20.07 -0.16
CA ARG A 137 4.87 20.74 1.15
C ARG A 137 5.08 19.73 2.27
N PRO A 138 5.88 20.08 3.30
CA PRO A 138 6.03 19.21 4.45
C PRO A 138 4.74 19.16 5.26
N VAL A 139 4.33 17.95 5.64
CA VAL A 139 3.17 17.70 6.50
C VAL A 139 3.55 16.70 7.60
N ALA A 140 2.83 16.72 8.72
CA ALA A 140 3.00 15.70 9.76
C ALA A 140 2.10 14.50 9.43
N ALA A 141 2.69 13.30 9.38
CA ALA A 141 1.90 12.07 9.36
C ALA A 141 1.24 11.88 10.73
N SER A 142 -0.03 11.45 10.81
CA SER A 142 -0.60 11.05 12.10
C SER A 142 0.18 9.87 12.70
N GLN A 143 0.61 8.96 11.84
CA GLN A 143 1.36 7.76 12.17
C GLN A 143 2.06 7.24 10.90
N VAL A 144 3.20 6.57 11.05
CA VAL A 144 3.85 5.78 9.99
C VAL A 144 3.90 4.34 10.45
N ASN A 145 3.40 3.40 9.64
CA ASN A 145 3.54 1.98 9.92
C ASN A 145 4.84 1.46 9.31
N VAL A 146 5.56 0.61 10.04
CA VAL A 146 6.78 -0.04 9.58
C VAL A 146 6.52 -1.54 9.61
N GLU A 147 6.71 -2.19 8.48
CA GLU A 147 6.70 -3.64 8.32
C GLU A 147 8.07 -4.10 7.81
N THR A 148 8.52 -5.29 8.21
CA THR A 148 9.80 -5.86 7.76
C THR A 148 9.61 -7.25 7.20
N GLY A 149 10.48 -7.69 6.28
CA GLY A 149 10.40 -9.05 5.71
C GLY A 149 10.35 -10.19 6.74
N GLU A 150 10.83 -9.96 7.96
CA GLU A 150 10.84 -10.90 9.08
C GLU A 150 9.52 -10.97 9.87
N GLY A 151 8.46 -10.28 9.46
CA GLY A 151 7.14 -10.36 10.10
C GLY A 151 6.94 -9.37 11.25
N TRP A 152 7.88 -8.46 11.48
CA TRP A 152 7.74 -7.44 12.52
C TRP A 152 6.97 -6.23 12.00
N ARG A 153 6.02 -5.76 12.81
CA ARG A 153 5.27 -4.54 12.55
C ARG A 153 5.32 -3.60 13.75
N ARG A 154 5.56 -2.32 13.50
CA ARG A 154 5.35 -1.27 14.50
C ARG A 154 4.73 -0.04 13.89
N SER A 155 4.23 0.83 14.74
CA SER A 155 3.83 2.16 14.32
C SER A 155 4.67 3.23 15.00
N LEU A 156 4.98 4.27 14.24
CA LEU A 156 5.80 5.40 14.62
C LEU A 156 4.95 6.66 14.69
N ALA A 157 5.05 7.37 15.80
CA ALA A 157 4.53 8.73 15.92
C ALA A 157 5.55 9.73 15.35
N PRO A 158 5.10 10.81 14.70
CA PRO A 158 5.97 11.90 14.31
C PRO A 158 6.54 12.62 15.54
N SER A 159 7.74 13.17 15.37
CA SER A 159 8.35 14.12 16.29
C SER A 159 7.65 15.47 16.21
N LYS A 160 7.97 16.39 17.14
CA LYS A 160 7.37 17.74 17.19
C LYS A 160 7.57 18.55 15.90
N ASP A 161 8.63 18.28 15.14
CA ASP A 161 8.94 18.93 13.87
C ASP A 161 8.33 18.22 12.63
N GLY A 162 7.47 17.22 12.88
CA GLY A 162 6.79 16.41 11.87
C GLY A 162 7.64 15.28 11.27
N THR A 163 8.90 15.11 11.68
CA THR A 163 9.75 14.03 11.17
C THR A 163 9.48 12.71 11.87
N VAL A 164 9.72 11.62 11.17
CA VAL A 164 9.62 10.26 11.70
C VAL A 164 10.99 9.62 11.60
N SER A 165 11.51 9.11 12.71
CA SER A 165 12.82 8.48 12.76
C SER A 165 12.72 7.07 13.33
N PHE A 166 13.55 6.18 12.85
CA PHE A 166 13.82 4.93 13.52
C PHE A 166 15.21 4.40 13.22
N THR A 167 15.69 3.48 14.03
CA THR A 167 16.91 2.72 13.73
C THR A 167 16.49 1.32 13.32
N PRO A 168 16.82 0.85 12.11
CA PRO A 168 16.65 -0.54 11.73
C PRO A 168 17.38 -1.46 12.71
N SER A 169 16.70 -2.46 13.25
CA SER A 169 17.27 -3.35 14.29
C SER A 169 17.99 -4.57 13.72
N PHE A 170 17.74 -4.90 12.46
CA PHE A 170 18.29 -6.08 11.78
C PHE A 170 18.33 -5.87 10.26
N PRO A 171 19.17 -6.64 9.53
CA PRO A 171 19.16 -6.68 8.06
C PRO A 171 17.83 -7.15 7.48
N GLY A 172 17.46 -6.66 6.30
CA GLY A 172 16.27 -7.09 5.60
C GLY A 172 15.52 -5.95 4.89
N LEU A 173 14.40 -6.29 4.27
CA LEU A 173 13.48 -5.32 3.68
C LEU A 173 12.69 -4.60 4.77
N TYR A 174 12.62 -3.28 4.66
CA TYR A 174 11.75 -2.42 5.45
C TYR A 174 10.75 -1.73 4.51
N VAL A 175 9.49 -1.71 4.89
CA VAL A 175 8.42 -0.99 4.20
C VAL A 175 7.77 -0.03 5.20
N LEU A 176 7.86 1.26 4.93
CA LEU A 176 7.18 2.30 5.68
C LEU A 176 5.92 2.67 4.92
N GLU A 177 4.78 2.68 5.58
CA GLU A 177 3.48 2.99 4.99
C GLU A 177 2.83 4.18 5.70
N VAL A 178 2.21 5.04 4.90
CA VAL A 178 1.32 6.10 5.34
C VAL A 178 0.09 6.18 4.45
N SER A 179 -1.05 6.44 5.07
CA SER A 179 -2.31 6.67 4.39
C SER A 179 -2.87 8.05 4.75
N ALA A 180 -3.40 8.74 3.76
CA ALA A 180 -4.01 10.06 3.93
C ALA A 180 -5.36 10.12 3.21
N ARG A 181 -6.36 10.72 3.86
CA ARG A 181 -7.64 11.08 3.25
C ARG A 181 -7.66 12.59 3.00
N VAL A 182 -8.08 12.99 1.82
CA VAL A 182 -8.27 14.40 1.49
C VAL A 182 -9.73 14.77 1.73
N ASN A 183 -9.98 15.60 2.74
CA ASN A 183 -11.32 16.11 3.04
C ASN A 183 -11.78 17.08 1.94
N ASP A 184 -13.09 17.10 1.68
CA ASP A 184 -13.75 17.98 0.70
C ASP A 184 -13.14 17.93 -0.71
N ALA A 185 -12.50 16.80 -1.04
CA ALA A 185 -11.99 16.58 -2.38
C ALA A 185 -13.15 16.45 -3.37
N ALA A 186 -13.02 17.10 -4.51
CA ALA A 186 -13.86 16.87 -5.68
C ALA A 186 -12.92 16.64 -6.87
N VAL A 187 -12.59 15.38 -7.12
CA VAL A 187 -11.69 15.00 -8.20
C VAL A 187 -12.49 14.32 -9.31
N THR A 188 -12.30 14.76 -10.54
CA THR A 188 -12.89 14.12 -11.71
C THR A 188 -11.82 13.31 -12.43
N VAL A 189 -12.07 12.02 -12.63
CA VAL A 189 -11.24 11.15 -13.47
C VAL A 189 -12.10 10.56 -14.57
N GLY A 190 -11.74 10.86 -15.82
CA GLY A 190 -12.62 10.60 -16.96
C GLY A 190 -13.96 11.32 -16.79
N ALA A 191 -15.07 10.57 -16.86
CA ALA A 191 -16.42 11.10 -16.68
C ALA A 191 -16.96 10.99 -15.24
N ARG A 192 -16.19 10.43 -14.29
CA ARG A 192 -16.65 10.18 -12.91
C ARG A 192 -16.09 11.21 -11.94
N LYS A 193 -16.94 11.66 -11.02
CA LYS A 193 -16.59 12.57 -9.92
C LYS A 193 -16.48 11.79 -8.62
N TYR A 194 -15.40 12.03 -7.87
CA TYR A 194 -15.05 11.37 -6.62
C TYR A 194 -15.02 12.38 -5.48
N HIS A 195 -15.63 11.99 -4.36
CA HIS A 195 -15.73 12.79 -3.14
C HIS A 195 -14.96 12.18 -1.96
N ASP A 196 -14.60 10.89 -2.04
CA ASP A 196 -13.63 10.28 -1.15
C ASP A 196 -12.33 10.04 -1.94
N VAL A 197 -11.28 10.78 -1.59
CA VAL A 197 -9.97 10.68 -2.23
C VAL A 197 -8.94 10.30 -1.18
N ARG A 198 -8.23 9.21 -1.46
CA ARG A 198 -7.20 8.66 -0.60
C ARG A 198 -5.85 8.64 -1.32
N TYR A 199 -4.81 8.78 -0.54
CA TYR A 199 -3.44 8.54 -0.94
C TYR A 199 -2.84 7.49 -0.01
N THR A 200 -2.12 6.54 -0.58
CA THR A 200 -1.30 5.60 0.17
C THR A 200 0.11 5.73 -0.36
N ALA A 201 1.06 6.00 0.52
CA ALA A 201 2.46 6.11 0.14
C ALA A 201 3.30 5.10 0.91
N THR A 202 4.24 4.49 0.21
CA THR A 202 5.22 3.61 0.83
C THR A 202 6.63 4.03 0.51
N LEU A 203 7.54 3.80 1.46
CA LEU A 203 8.98 3.85 1.25
C LEU A 203 9.57 2.49 1.61
N SER A 204 10.15 1.84 0.61
CA SER A 204 10.81 0.54 0.74
C SER A 204 12.33 0.68 0.60
N PHE A 205 13.08 -0.03 1.44
CA PHE A 205 14.54 -0.11 1.35
C PHE A 205 15.06 -1.38 2.03
N THR A 206 16.26 -1.79 1.64
CA THR A 206 16.93 -2.95 2.23
C THR A 206 18.07 -2.49 3.13
N VAL A 207 18.15 -3.04 4.32
CA VAL A 207 19.33 -2.96 5.17
C VAL A 207 20.18 -4.20 4.91
N PRO A 208 21.44 -4.05 4.44
CA PRO A 208 22.28 -5.19 4.10
C PRO A 208 22.67 -5.97 5.35
N GLN A 209 22.95 -7.25 5.18
CA GLN A 209 23.59 -8.04 6.22
C GLN A 209 25.01 -7.50 6.44
N PRO A 210 25.46 -7.25 7.69
CA PRO A 210 26.85 -6.93 7.96
C PRO A 210 27.70 -8.07 7.41
N GLU A 211 28.64 -7.76 6.53
CA GLU A 211 29.61 -8.75 6.07
C GLU A 211 30.45 -9.21 7.27
N GLY A 212 30.41 -10.52 7.57
CA GLY A 212 31.25 -11.15 8.58
C GLY A 212 30.63 -11.24 9.99
N ARG A 213 30.03 -12.39 10.28
CA ARG A 213 30.08 -12.99 11.61
C ARG A 213 30.41 -14.48 11.49
#